data_AF-A0A6B3IBA5-F1
#
_entry.id   AF-A0A6B3IBA5-F1
#
_cell.length_a   1.000
_cell.length_b   1.000
_cell.length_c   1.000
_cell.angle_alpha   90.00
_cell.angle_beta   90.00
_cell.angle_gamma   90.00
#
_symmetry.space_group_name_H-M   'P 1'
#
loop_
_entity.id
_entity.type
_entity.pdbx_description
1 polymer ?
#
loop_
_entity_poly.entity_id
_entity_poly.type
_entity_poly.pdbx_seq_one_letter_code
_entity_poly.pdbx_strand_id
1 'polypeptide(L)' 'MTGAETPTHCPYCALQCGMTLRPVPGPEVAEVVERTGFPVNRGALCGKGRTAPAVLRQGVRLTSPLVR' A
#
# COMPACT_ATOMS: atom_id res chain seq x y z
N MET A 1 17.38 0.85 6.41
CA MET A 1 17.04 2.26 6.15
C MET A 1 15.54 2.42 6.30
N THR A 2 15.08 3.09 7.35
CA THR A 2 13.69 3.54 7.45
C THR A 2 13.51 4.66 6.42
N GLY A 3 12.85 4.34 5.30
CA GLY A 3 12.52 5.35 4.29
C GLY A 3 11.42 6.29 4.78
N ALA A 4 11.29 7.45 4.14
CA ALA A 4 10.27 8.43 4.50
C ALA A 4 8.85 7.85 4.32
N GLU A 5 7.95 8.19 5.26
CA GLU A 5 6.53 7.87 5.13
C GLU A 5 5.92 8.60 3.93
N THR A 6 5.14 7.89 3.12
CA THR A 6 4.57 8.43 1.88
C THR A 6 3.03 8.37 1.93
N PRO A 7 2.33 9.52 1.93
CA PRO A 7 0.88 9.53 1.85
C PRO A 7 0.41 9.10 0.44
N THR A 8 -0.61 8.26 0.38
CA THR A 8 -1.20 7.76 -0.88
C THR A 8 -2.67 7.38 -0.67
N HIS A 9 -3.28 6.77 -1.68
CA HIS A 9 -4.64 6.24 -1.62
C HIS A 9 -4.63 4.72 -1.79
N CYS A 10 -5.59 4.06 -1.14
CA CYS A 10 -5.85 2.63 -1.30
C CYS A 10 -6.11 2.29 -2.79
N PRO A 11 -5.42 1.30 -3.38
CA PRO A 11 -5.47 1.04 -4.82
C PRO A 11 -6.67 0.19 -5.26
N TYR A 12 -7.64 -0.06 -4.36
CA TYR A 12 -8.71 -1.03 -4.62
C TYR A 12 -9.98 -0.38 -5.19
N CYS A 13 -10.91 0.08 -4.34
CA CYS A 13 -12.20 0.59 -4.80
C CYS A 13 -12.19 2.13 -4.93
N ALA A 14 -13.22 2.65 -5.59
CA ALA A 14 -13.40 4.07 -5.87
C ALA A 14 -13.61 4.97 -4.62
N LEU A 15 -13.70 4.40 -3.41
CA LEU A 15 -13.73 5.20 -2.18
C LEU A 15 -12.42 5.96 -1.97
N GLN A 16 -11.30 5.50 -2.55
CA GLN A 16 -10.00 6.16 -2.44
C GLN A 16 -9.62 6.48 -0.98
N CYS A 17 -9.80 5.51 -0.07
CA CYS A 17 -9.39 5.68 1.32
C CYS A 17 -7.93 6.16 1.42
N GLY A 18 -7.67 7.18 2.23
CA GLY A 18 -6.33 7.68 2.46
C GLY A 18 -5.53 6.70 3.33
N MET A 19 -4.27 6.47 2.96
CA MET A 19 -3.32 5.67 3.72
C MET A 19 -1.92 6.27 3.65
N THR A 20 -1.07 5.93 4.62
CA THR A 20 0.36 6.23 4.57
C THR A 20 1.12 4.91 4.42
N LEU A 21 2.11 4.88 3.52
CA LEU A 21 3.02 3.74 3.41
C LEU A 21 4.34 4.07 4.07
N ARG A 22 4.80 3.18 4.95
CA ARG A 22 6.12 3.24 5.55
C ARG A 22 6.98 2.11 4.98
N PRO A 23 8.14 2.42 4.37
CA PRO A 23 9.08 1.39 3.93
C PRO A 23 9.59 0.58 5.12
N VAL A 24 9.58 -0.75 4.99
CA VAL A 24 10.14 -1.67 5.99
C VAL A 24 11.09 -2.65 5.31
N PRO A 25 12.14 -3.14 6.01
CA PRO A 25 13.04 -4.13 5.44
C PRO A 25 12.37 -5.50 5.32
N GLY A 26 12.75 -6.29 4.33
CA GLY A 26 12.29 -7.67 4.14
C GLY A 26 11.34 -7.84 2.96
N PRO A 27 10.63 -8.98 2.89
CA PRO A 27 9.77 -9.33 1.75
C PRO A 27 8.52 -8.43 1.65
N GLU A 28 7.99 -7.99 2.79
CA GLU A 28 7.00 -6.92 2.85
C GLU A 28 7.75 -5.60 2.76
N VAL A 29 7.91 -5.04 1.57
CA VAL A 29 8.71 -3.82 1.36
C VAL A 29 8.08 -2.54 1.94
N ALA A 30 6.82 -2.62 2.39
CA ALA A 30 6.10 -1.53 3.03
C ALA A 30 5.00 -2.04 3.96
N GLU A 31 4.67 -1.25 4.97
CA GLU A 31 3.49 -1.43 5.82
C GLU A 31 2.55 -0.23 5.72
N VAL A 32 1.28 -0.45 6.07
CA VAL A 32 0.28 0.62 6.14
C VAL A 32 0.31 1.28 7.52
N VAL A 33 0.39 2.60 7.52
CA VAL A 33 0.14 3.46 8.68
C VAL A 33 -1.18 4.20 8.47
N GLU A 34 -2.02 4.23 9.49
CA GLU A 34 -3.33 4.88 9.41
C GLU A 34 -3.19 6.39 9.22
N ARG A 35 -3.89 6.95 8.22
CA ARG A 35 -3.93 8.38 7.94
C ARG A 35 -5.21 8.98 8.51
N THR A 36 -5.25 9.16 9.84
CA THR A 36 -6.44 9.59 10.59
C THR A 36 -6.99 10.96 10.15
N GLY A 37 -6.13 11.84 9.64
CA GLY A 37 -6.53 13.15 9.10
C GLY A 37 -7.18 13.13 7.71
N PHE A 38 -7.25 12.00 7.01
CA PHE A 38 -7.91 11.94 5.70
C PHE A 38 -9.45 11.86 5.86
N PRO A 39 -10.22 12.77 5.25
CA PRO A 39 -11.62 12.98 5.62
C PRO A 39 -12.54 11.80 5.24
N VAL A 40 -12.19 11.03 4.20
CA VAL A 40 -13.07 9.98 3.67
C VAL A 40 -13.16 8.77 4.60
N ASN A 41 -12.02 8.31 5.12
CA ASN A 41 -11.97 7.08 5.92
C ASN A 41 -11.50 7.29 7.36
N ARG A 42 -11.00 8.49 7.71
CA ARG A 42 -10.52 8.83 9.06
C ARG A 42 -9.54 7.80 9.63
N GLY A 43 -8.68 7.25 8.76
CA GLY A 43 -7.70 6.21 9.08
C GLY A 43 -8.22 4.76 8.96
N ALA A 44 -9.54 4.53 8.92
CA ALA A 44 -10.09 3.19 8.82
C ALA A 44 -9.85 2.54 7.45
N LEU A 45 -9.54 1.24 7.43
CA LEU A 45 -9.37 0.47 6.21
C LEU A 45 -10.08 -0.89 6.32
N CYS A 46 -10.74 -1.32 5.24
CA CYS A 46 -11.24 -2.69 5.11
C CYS A 46 -10.06 -3.67 4.93
N GLY A 47 -10.34 -4.99 4.95
CA GLY A 47 -9.31 -6.02 4.79
C GLY A 47 -8.42 -5.80 3.56
N LYS A 48 -9.00 -5.42 2.41
CA LYS A 48 -8.24 -5.08 1.19
C LYS A 48 -7.26 -3.92 1.45
N GLY A 49 -7.74 -2.83 2.04
CA GLY A 49 -6.90 -1.65 2.31
C GLY A 49 -5.76 -1.95 3.28
N ARG A 50 -6.02 -2.73 4.33
CA ARG A 50 -4.98 -3.11 5.32
C ARG A 50 -3.88 -3.98 4.73
N THR A 51 -4.19 -4.79 3.70
CA THR A 51 -3.24 -5.67 3.04
C THR A 51 -2.71 -5.13 1.71
N ALA A 52 -3.02 -3.88 1.36
CA ALA A 52 -2.62 -3.28 0.08
C ALA A 52 -1.11 -3.42 -0.24
N PRO A 53 -0.17 -3.31 0.72
CA PRO A 53 1.26 -3.49 0.42
C PRO A 53 1.62 -4.88 -0.11
N ALA A 54 0.80 -5.91 0.14
CA ALA A 54 1.07 -7.26 -0.35
C ALA A 54 1.15 -7.33 -1.89
N VAL A 55 0.52 -6.40 -2.61
CA VAL A 55 0.62 -6.31 -4.08
C VAL A 55 2.00 -5.87 -4.56
N LEU A 56 2.87 -5.37 -3.67
CA LEU A 56 4.25 -4.99 -3.97
C LEU A 56 5.23 -6.18 -3.93
N ARG A 57 4.81 -7.33 -3.38
CA ARG A 57 5.65 -8.54 -3.28
C ARG A 57 6.13 -8.97 -4.67
N GLN A 58 7.43 -9.27 -4.76
CA GLN A 58 8.09 -9.65 -6.02
C GLN A 58 7.61 -10.98 -6.59
N GLY A 59 7.26 -11.96 -5.74
CA GLY A 59 7.05 -13.35 -6.15
C GLY A 59 5.92 -13.61 -7.16
N VAL A 60 5.07 -12.62 -7.42
CA VAL A 60 3.96 -12.72 -8.40
C VAL A 60 3.95 -11.57 -9.41
N ARG A 61 5.03 -10.78 -9.49
CA ARG A 61 5.15 -9.65 -10.42
C ARG A 61 5.95 -10.05 -11.65
N LEU A 62 5.45 -9.65 -12.82
CA LEU A 62 6.24 -9.72 -14.05
C LEU A 62 7.42 -8.74 -13.94
N THR A 63 8.64 -9.23 -14.15
CA THR A 63 9.88 -8.45 -14.11
C THR A 63 10.50 -8.23 -15.48
N SER A 64 9.96 -8.86 -16.52
CA SER A 64 10.36 -8.71 -17.92
C SER A 64 9.14 -8.73 -18.84
N PRO A 65 9.23 -8.14 -20.03
CA PRO A 65 8.19 -8.25 -21.06
C PRO A 65 7.96 -9.72 -21.46
N LEU A 66 6.68 -10.07 -21.72
CA LEU A 66 6.30 -11.35 -22.30
C LEU A 66 5.89 -11.13 -23.77
N VAL A 67 6.52 -11.86 -24.69
CA VAL A 67 6.22 -11.80 -26.14
C VAL A 67 5.61 -13.12 -26.57
N ARG A 68 4.61 -13.07 -27.45
CA ARG A 68 3.94 -14.24 -28.02
C ARG A 68 4.55 -14.61 -29.37
#